data_AF-W5LHK8-F1
#
_entry.id   AF-W5LHK8-F1
#
_cell.length_a   1.000
_cell.length_b   1.000
_cell.length_c   1.000
_cell.angle_alpha   90.00
_cell.angle_beta   90.00
_cell.angle_gamma   90.00
#
_symmetry.space_group_name_H-M   'P 1'
#
loop_
_entity.id
_entity.type
_entity.pdbx_description
1 polymer ?
#
loop_
_entity_poly.entity_id
_entity_poly.type
_entity_poly.pdbx_seq_one_letter_code
_entity_poly.pdbx_strand_id
1 'polypeptide(L)'
;MIFDKLKKFLIVFDSPEVDSPPVFSSGDVVSGRVVLELSAESSVESLKLHAEGFAKVHWTESRSAGSSTAYTQNYSDEVEYLNRREVLLQADNGQLTTLPAGRHEYPFSFQLPEETLVTSFEGKHGSIRYWVKVKLHRPWCTVKKIKKEFTVIEPIDINTPSLLAPQAGTKEKMARAWYRNFGQVSITAKIDRKGYTPGEVIPVFAEFDNSTSRSVVPKAYITQTQTFIARGTMKQKRSVVATLCGDAVGARRRETWHGRAIKIPPVGPSILQCRIIKVEYMLRVCVDVPGTSKLCLELPLVMGTIPLHPFGSRTSSVSSQYSLNLEWLRMAIPEQPEPPPEYSSVVTEEESVQNSAARQEEDLSGVLERPFMAYVQEFRFRPPPVYSEVDPNPQPFNMRPRCMTC
;
A
#
# COMPACT_ATOMS: atom_id res chain seq x y z
N MET A 1 52.92 4.24 -11.55
CA MET A 1 51.48 3.95 -11.36
C MET A 1 50.73 5.27 -11.38
N ILE A 2 49.87 5.51 -12.38
CA ILE A 2 49.09 6.74 -12.46
C ILE A 2 48.01 6.66 -11.38
N PHE A 3 48.20 7.41 -10.30
CA PHE A 3 47.25 7.48 -9.20
C PHE A 3 45.88 7.88 -9.76
N ASP A 4 44.86 7.07 -9.49
CA ASP A 4 43.50 7.38 -9.87
C ASP A 4 43.08 8.67 -9.17
N LYS A 5 42.95 9.75 -9.94
CA LYS A 5 42.66 11.09 -9.43
C LYS A 5 41.24 11.23 -8.87
N LEU A 6 40.44 10.15 -8.89
CA LEU A 6 39.06 10.14 -8.40
C LEU A 6 38.98 9.65 -6.96
N LYS A 7 38.70 10.55 -6.03
CA LYS A 7 38.48 10.23 -4.61
C LYS A 7 37.08 9.69 -4.35
N LYS A 8 36.05 10.34 -4.89
CA LYS A 8 34.64 10.05 -4.62
C LYS A 8 33.81 10.14 -5.88
N PHE A 9 32.91 9.18 -6.06
CA PHE A 9 31.96 9.17 -7.15
C PHE A 9 30.69 8.48 -6.66
N LEU A 10 29.64 9.25 -6.38
CA LEU A 10 28.40 8.71 -5.83
C LEU A 10 27.17 9.51 -6.26
N ILE A 11 26.00 8.87 -6.12
CA ILE A 11 24.69 9.47 -6.37
C ILE A 11 24.06 9.80 -5.01
N VAL A 12 23.59 11.04 -4.86
CA VAL A 12 22.80 11.49 -3.70
C VAL A 12 21.42 11.84 -4.22
N PHE A 13 20.37 11.24 -3.65
CA PHE A 13 19.00 11.65 -3.95
C PHE A 13 18.64 12.78 -2.99
N ASP A 14 17.81 13.71 -3.44
CA ASP A 14 17.24 14.74 -2.59
C ASP A 14 16.05 14.12 -1.82
N SER A 15 16.39 13.33 -0.79
CA SER A 15 15.43 12.65 0.10
C SER A 15 15.59 13.19 1.53
N PRO A 16 14.48 13.42 2.26
CA PRO A 16 14.54 13.82 3.66
C PRO A 16 15.11 12.70 4.57
N GLU A 17 14.99 11.44 4.15
CA GLU A 17 15.50 10.29 4.89
C GLU A 17 16.88 9.88 4.38
N VAL A 18 17.88 9.90 5.27
CA VAL A 18 19.30 9.67 4.94
C VAL A 18 19.64 8.17 4.88
N ASP A 19 18.92 7.33 5.61
CA ASP A 19 19.26 5.91 5.84
C ASP A 19 18.34 4.91 5.11
N SER A 20 17.28 5.37 4.45
CA SER A 20 16.36 4.54 3.65
C SER A 20 16.50 4.84 2.15
N PRO A 21 16.33 3.83 1.26
CA PRO A 21 16.19 4.12 -0.16
C PRO A 21 14.91 4.94 -0.37
N PRO A 22 14.96 6.02 -1.17
CA PRO A 22 13.78 6.85 -1.38
C PRO A 22 12.66 6.05 -2.04
N VAL A 23 11.43 6.37 -1.63
CA VAL A 23 10.21 5.75 -2.13
C VAL A 23 9.48 6.78 -3.00
N PHE A 24 9.10 6.37 -4.20
CA PHE A 24 8.38 7.19 -5.17
C PHE A 24 7.14 6.46 -5.70
N SER A 25 6.25 7.20 -6.33
CA SER A 25 5.07 6.72 -7.03
C SER A 25 5.03 7.26 -8.47
N SER A 26 4.16 6.72 -9.31
CA SER A 26 3.83 7.29 -10.62
C SER A 26 3.65 8.81 -10.58
N GLY A 27 4.29 9.51 -11.52
CA GLY A 27 4.23 10.97 -11.63
C GLY A 27 5.21 11.73 -10.73
N ASP A 28 5.84 11.09 -9.74
CA ASP A 28 6.80 11.76 -8.86
C ASP A 28 8.05 12.23 -9.61
N VAL A 29 8.66 13.30 -9.09
CA VAL A 29 9.95 13.81 -9.58
C VAL A 29 11.08 13.20 -8.79
N VAL A 30 11.92 12.40 -9.45
CA VAL A 30 13.16 11.88 -8.88
C VAL A 30 14.26 12.90 -9.12
N SER A 31 14.74 13.50 -8.04
CA SER A 31 15.79 14.53 -8.07
C SER A 31 16.97 14.18 -7.17
N GLY A 32 18.12 14.77 -7.48
CA GLY A 32 19.34 14.54 -6.74
C GLY A 32 20.56 15.17 -7.40
N ARG A 33 21.73 14.71 -6.98
CA ARG A 33 23.01 15.15 -7.52
C ARG A 33 24.03 14.02 -7.60
N VAL A 34 24.87 14.09 -8.62
CA VAL A 34 26.06 13.26 -8.76
C VAL A 34 27.24 14.02 -8.18
N VAL A 35 27.90 13.43 -7.17
CA VAL A 35 29.05 14.03 -6.50
C VAL A 35 30.32 13.37 -7.02
N LEU A 36 31.20 14.19 -7.60
CA LEU A 36 32.51 13.82 -8.12
C LEU A 36 33.59 14.57 -7.34
N GLU A 37 34.45 13.85 -6.62
CA GLU A 37 35.56 14.45 -5.88
C GLU A 37 36.90 14.02 -6.49
N LEU A 38 37.71 15.00 -6.88
CA LEU A 38 38.98 14.81 -7.57
C LEU A 38 40.14 15.23 -6.66
N SER A 39 41.20 14.40 -6.59
CA SER A 39 42.43 14.73 -5.86
C SER A 39 43.33 15.71 -6.60
N ALA A 40 43.20 15.80 -7.92
CA ALA A 40 43.97 16.67 -8.80
C ALA A 40 43.14 16.99 -10.06
N GLU A 41 43.58 18.01 -10.80
CA GLU A 41 42.99 18.36 -12.08
C GLU A 41 42.89 17.15 -13.01
N SER A 42 41.70 16.93 -13.59
CA SER A 42 41.37 15.76 -14.38
C SER A 42 40.49 16.10 -15.57
N SER A 43 40.82 15.56 -16.74
CA SER A 43 39.99 15.67 -17.94
C SER A 43 38.81 14.68 -17.87
N VAL A 44 37.62 15.17 -18.18
CA VAL A 44 36.37 14.43 -18.26
C VAL A 44 35.77 14.65 -19.65
N GLU A 45 35.38 13.55 -20.29
CA GLU A 45 34.77 13.59 -21.62
C GLU A 45 33.24 13.71 -21.53
N SER A 46 32.62 12.92 -20.66
CA SER A 46 31.19 13.05 -20.37
C SER A 46 30.79 12.42 -19.05
N LEU A 47 29.72 12.93 -18.48
CA LEU A 47 29.00 12.38 -17.34
C LEU A 47 27.56 12.11 -17.79
N LYS A 48 27.20 10.84 -17.91
CA LYS A 48 25.91 10.42 -18.46
C LYS A 48 25.11 9.68 -17.41
N LEU A 49 23.88 10.13 -17.18
CA LEU A 49 22.91 9.51 -16.30
C LEU A 49 21.93 8.66 -17.12
N HIS A 50 21.57 7.51 -16.57
CA HIS A 50 20.60 6.58 -17.14
C HIS A 50 19.75 6.01 -16.02
N ALA A 51 18.50 6.47 -15.92
CA ALA A 51 17.49 5.90 -15.04
C ALA A 51 16.79 4.74 -15.76
N GLU A 52 16.69 3.63 -15.04
CA GLU A 52 16.31 2.32 -15.56
C GLU A 52 15.33 1.66 -14.59
N GLY A 53 14.32 0.98 -15.12
CA GLY A 53 13.34 0.24 -14.34
C GLY A 53 12.87 -0.98 -15.11
N PHE A 54 13.08 -2.16 -14.54
CA PHE A 54 12.81 -3.42 -15.21
C PHE A 54 12.10 -4.41 -14.29
N ALA A 55 11.13 -5.13 -14.84
CA ALA A 55 10.78 -6.45 -14.33
C ALA A 55 11.65 -7.49 -15.03
N LYS A 56 12.23 -8.41 -14.26
CA LYS A 56 13.02 -9.53 -14.77
C LYS A 56 12.53 -10.80 -14.11
N VAL A 57 12.29 -11.83 -14.90
CA VAL A 57 12.02 -13.18 -14.40
C VAL A 57 13.04 -14.16 -14.93
N HIS A 58 13.40 -15.13 -14.09
CA HIS A 58 14.33 -16.18 -14.46
C HIS A 58 14.09 -17.44 -13.61
N TRP A 59 14.02 -18.60 -14.28
CA TRP A 59 14.11 -19.90 -13.63
C TRP A 59 14.59 -20.98 -14.59
N THR A 60 15.11 -22.05 -14.02
CA THR A 60 15.51 -23.25 -14.75
C THR A 60 14.62 -24.44 -14.39
N GLU A 61 14.46 -25.36 -15.34
CA GLU A 61 13.81 -26.66 -15.13
C GLU A 61 14.68 -27.76 -15.75
N SER A 62 14.97 -28.79 -14.95
CA SER A 62 15.62 -30.00 -15.48
C SER A 62 14.57 -30.88 -16.14
N ARG A 63 14.77 -31.20 -17.41
CA ARG A 63 13.94 -32.11 -18.19
C ARG A 63 14.77 -33.33 -18.54
N SER A 64 14.24 -34.52 -18.27
CA SER A 64 14.83 -35.80 -18.70
C SER A 64 14.13 -36.27 -19.97
N ALA A 65 14.86 -36.39 -21.07
CA ALA A 65 14.37 -37.02 -22.30
C ALA A 65 14.87 -38.47 -22.35
N GLY A 66 14.21 -39.36 -21.61
CA GLY A 66 14.56 -40.78 -21.56
C GLY A 66 15.76 -41.12 -20.66
N SER A 67 16.38 -42.28 -20.91
CA SER A 67 17.26 -42.98 -19.96
C SER A 67 18.63 -42.33 -19.68
N SER A 68 19.09 -41.33 -20.46
CA SER A 68 20.49 -40.86 -20.34
C SER A 68 20.73 -39.35 -20.55
N THR A 69 19.75 -38.55 -20.98
CA THR A 69 19.98 -37.11 -21.22
C THR A 69 19.02 -36.25 -20.38
N ALA A 70 19.58 -35.66 -19.32
CA ALA A 70 18.97 -34.54 -18.62
C ALA A 70 19.47 -33.24 -19.25
N TYR A 71 18.58 -32.40 -19.74
CA TYR A 71 18.92 -31.03 -20.17
C TYR A 71 18.21 -30.02 -19.28
N THR A 72 18.86 -28.88 -19.05
CA THR A 72 18.29 -27.79 -18.26
C THR A 72 17.67 -26.78 -19.21
N GLN A 73 16.36 -26.62 -19.14
CA GLN A 73 15.65 -25.58 -19.88
C GLN A 73 15.66 -24.29 -19.08
N ASN A 74 16.10 -23.20 -19.73
CA ASN A 74 16.17 -21.87 -19.13
C ASN A 74 15.00 -21.01 -19.61
N TYR A 75 14.27 -20.45 -18.66
CA TYR A 75 13.17 -19.52 -18.87
C TYR A 75 13.57 -18.16 -18.32
N SER A 76 13.55 -17.15 -19.18
CA SER A 76 13.89 -15.79 -18.81
C SER A 76 13.09 -14.82 -19.67
N ASP A 77 12.63 -13.74 -19.06
CA ASP A 77 11.95 -12.64 -19.74
C ASP A 77 12.21 -11.32 -19.00
N GLU A 78 12.14 -10.20 -19.72
CA GLU A 78 12.44 -8.87 -19.21
C GLU A 78 11.51 -7.83 -19.83
N VAL A 79 10.93 -6.98 -18.99
CA VAL A 79 10.06 -5.87 -19.41
C VAL A 79 10.58 -4.58 -18.82
N GLU A 80 10.84 -3.61 -19.68
CA GLU A 80 11.25 -2.25 -19.32
C GLU A 80 10.03 -1.39 -19.00
N TYR A 81 10.07 -0.69 -17.87
CA TYR A 81 9.05 0.26 -17.41
C TYR A 81 9.59 1.68 -17.24
N LEU A 82 10.91 1.86 -17.15
CA LEU A 82 11.56 3.17 -17.10
C LEU A 82 12.87 3.11 -17.89
N ASN A 83 13.05 4.09 -18.78
CA ASN A 83 14.29 4.28 -19.53
C ASN A 83 14.45 5.76 -19.84
N ARG A 84 15.18 6.48 -18.98
CA ARG A 84 15.45 7.91 -19.13
C ARG A 84 16.94 8.15 -19.13
N ARG A 85 17.41 8.93 -20.09
CA ARG A 85 18.82 9.24 -20.28
C ARG A 85 19.01 10.74 -20.22
N GLU A 86 20.04 11.15 -19.52
CA GLU A 86 20.37 12.55 -19.33
C GLU A 86 21.89 12.71 -19.42
N VAL A 87 22.34 13.83 -19.98
CA VAL A 87 23.77 14.14 -20.09
C VAL A 87 24.04 15.29 -19.14
N LEU A 88 24.72 14.98 -18.04
CA LEU A 88 25.00 15.94 -16.96
C LEU A 88 26.24 16.79 -17.25
N LEU A 89 27.18 16.23 -18.01
CA LEU A 89 28.35 16.93 -18.52
C LEU A 89 28.72 16.33 -19.87
N GLN A 90 29.01 17.16 -20.85
CA GLN A 90 29.50 16.77 -22.16
C GLN A 90 30.61 17.73 -22.58
N ALA A 91 31.73 17.19 -23.02
CA ALA A 91 32.77 17.97 -23.68
C ALA A 91 32.25 18.49 -25.03
N ASP A 92 32.33 19.80 -25.25
CA ASP A 92 31.94 20.44 -26.50
C ASP A 92 33.03 20.27 -27.58
N ASN A 93 32.61 19.95 -28.80
CA ASN A 93 33.44 19.99 -30.02
C ASN A 93 34.80 19.25 -29.93
N GLY A 94 34.90 18.17 -29.16
CA GLY A 94 36.12 17.38 -29.00
C GLY A 94 37.17 17.98 -28.06
N GLN A 95 36.88 19.12 -27.43
CA GLN A 95 37.75 19.74 -26.44
C GLN A 95 37.42 19.18 -25.05
N LEU A 96 38.38 18.49 -24.44
CA LEU A 96 38.20 17.84 -23.15
C LEU A 96 37.87 18.84 -22.04
N THR A 97 36.77 18.61 -21.33
CA THR A 97 36.44 19.40 -20.14
C THR A 97 37.43 19.06 -19.04
N THR A 98 38.23 20.04 -18.63
CA THR A 98 39.19 19.85 -17.54
C THR A 98 38.58 20.36 -16.24
N LEU A 99 38.44 19.47 -15.26
CA LEU A 99 37.88 19.79 -13.95
C LEU A 99 39.01 19.98 -12.94
N PRO A 100 39.02 21.07 -12.15
CA PRO A 100 40.03 21.29 -11.12
C PRO A 100 39.91 20.26 -9.98
N ALA A 101 40.94 20.21 -9.14
CA ALA A 101 40.87 19.43 -7.89
C ALA A 101 39.74 19.94 -6.99
N GLY A 102 39.06 19.03 -6.29
CA GLY A 102 37.96 19.38 -5.39
C GLY A 102 36.67 18.64 -5.68
N ARG A 103 35.57 19.14 -5.12
CA ARG A 103 34.23 18.55 -5.19
C ARG A 103 33.40 19.24 -6.27
N HIS A 104 32.86 18.44 -7.17
CA HIS A 104 31.98 18.84 -8.26
C HIS A 104 30.63 18.17 -8.08
N GLU A 105 29.55 18.93 -8.25
CA GLU A 105 28.18 18.42 -8.11
C GLU A 105 27.39 18.70 -9.38
N TYR A 106 26.74 17.65 -9.88
CA TYR A 106 25.90 17.72 -11.07
C TYR A 106 24.48 17.34 -10.70
N PRO A 107 23.55 18.31 -10.58
CA PRO A 107 22.17 18.02 -10.26
C PRO A 107 21.48 17.27 -11.41
N PHE A 108 20.50 16.45 -11.08
CA PHE A 108 19.63 15.78 -12.03
C PHE A 108 18.19 15.80 -11.51
N SER A 109 17.22 15.81 -12.42
CA SER A 109 15.80 15.74 -12.08
C SER A 109 15.01 15.20 -13.24
N PHE A 110 14.21 14.16 -13.01
CA PHE A 110 13.32 13.62 -14.03
C PHE A 110 12.01 13.14 -13.41
N GLN A 111 10.93 13.26 -14.17
CA GLN A 111 9.61 12.78 -13.76
C GLN A 111 9.41 11.31 -14.13
N LEU A 112 8.83 10.56 -13.20
CA LEU A 112 8.42 9.18 -13.41
C LEU A 112 7.17 9.09 -14.31
N PRO A 113 7.07 8.11 -15.22
CA PRO A 113 5.87 7.91 -16.03
C PRO A 113 4.62 7.70 -15.17
N GLU A 114 3.49 8.28 -15.56
CA GLU A 114 2.24 8.22 -14.77
C GLU A 114 1.46 6.91 -14.92
N GLU A 115 1.52 6.25 -16.08
CA GLU A 115 0.62 5.11 -16.38
C GLU A 115 1.33 3.76 -16.51
N THR A 116 2.65 3.76 -16.76
CA THR A 116 3.37 2.54 -17.11
C THR A 116 4.16 1.94 -15.97
N LEU A 117 4.25 2.60 -14.81
CA LEU A 117 5.03 2.08 -13.70
C LEU A 117 4.33 0.94 -12.96
N VAL A 118 5.14 0.16 -12.25
CA VAL A 118 4.69 -0.99 -11.48
C VAL A 118 5.41 -1.01 -10.14
N THR A 119 4.73 -1.51 -9.12
CA THR A 119 5.30 -1.58 -7.77
C THR A 119 6.56 -2.47 -7.75
N SER A 120 7.60 -1.98 -7.09
CA SER A 120 8.85 -2.71 -6.87
C SER A 120 8.61 -4.00 -6.10
N PHE A 121 9.33 -5.06 -6.45
CA PHE A 121 9.03 -6.40 -5.95
C PHE A 121 10.26 -7.31 -5.95
N GLU A 122 10.39 -8.13 -4.93
CA GLU A 122 11.39 -9.19 -4.85
C GLU A 122 10.73 -10.55 -4.63
N GLY A 123 10.95 -11.47 -5.57
CA GLY A 123 10.40 -12.82 -5.54
C GLY A 123 11.46 -13.88 -5.84
N LYS A 124 11.08 -15.15 -5.67
CA LYS A 124 12.01 -16.28 -5.86
C LYS A 124 12.51 -16.41 -7.30
N HIS A 125 11.67 -16.09 -8.28
CA HIS A 125 11.93 -16.30 -9.70
C HIS A 125 11.88 -15.00 -10.52
N GLY A 126 11.91 -13.85 -9.85
CA GLY A 126 11.88 -12.57 -10.53
C GLY A 126 11.81 -11.39 -9.57
N SER A 127 12.10 -10.21 -10.11
CA SER A 127 12.14 -8.95 -9.37
C SER A 127 11.67 -7.79 -10.27
N ILE A 128 11.22 -6.72 -9.64
CA ILE A 128 10.91 -5.43 -10.26
C ILE A 128 11.76 -4.40 -9.53
N ARG A 129 12.72 -3.79 -10.22
CA ARG A 129 13.73 -2.92 -9.62
C ARG A 129 13.92 -1.66 -10.44
N TYR A 130 14.17 -0.56 -9.73
CA TYR A 130 14.42 0.76 -10.29
C TYR A 130 15.74 1.34 -9.78
N TRP A 131 16.47 2.02 -10.65
CA TRP A 131 17.74 2.63 -10.28
C TRP A 131 18.16 3.77 -11.21
N VAL A 132 19.03 4.61 -10.69
CA VAL A 132 19.81 5.57 -11.47
C VAL A 132 21.23 5.04 -11.62
N LYS A 133 21.73 5.04 -12.84
CA LYS A 133 23.10 4.64 -13.19
C LYS A 133 23.82 5.79 -13.83
N VAL A 134 25.02 6.11 -13.34
CA VAL A 134 25.84 7.19 -13.89
C VAL A 134 27.13 6.63 -14.43
N LYS A 135 27.51 7.05 -15.64
CA LYS A 135 28.74 6.67 -16.33
C LYS A 135 29.64 7.90 -16.45
N LEU A 136 30.85 7.79 -15.92
CA LEU A 136 31.90 8.79 -16.05
C LEU A 136 32.89 8.33 -17.12
N HIS A 137 32.96 9.08 -18.21
CA HIS A 137 33.91 8.89 -19.30
C HIS A 137 35.09 9.84 -19.10
N ARG A 138 36.30 9.27 -19.00
CA ARG A 138 37.56 10.01 -18.92
C ARG A 138 38.50 9.51 -20.02
N PRO A 139 39.33 10.39 -20.60
CA PRO A 139 40.31 9.99 -21.60
C PRO A 139 41.25 8.93 -21.07
N TRP A 140 41.59 7.96 -21.92
CA TRP A 140 42.59 6.92 -21.61
C TRP A 140 42.28 6.12 -20.33
N CYS A 141 41.04 6.15 -19.86
CA CYS A 141 40.56 5.48 -18.66
C CYS A 141 39.35 4.61 -18.99
N THR A 142 39.17 3.51 -18.24
CA THR A 142 37.93 2.74 -18.33
C THR A 142 36.75 3.53 -17.78
N VAL A 143 35.58 3.37 -18.40
CA VAL A 143 34.35 4.04 -18.00
C VAL A 143 33.96 3.59 -16.59
N LYS A 144 33.99 4.52 -15.64
CA LYS A 144 33.54 4.26 -14.27
C LYS A 144 32.03 4.36 -14.21
N LYS A 145 31.41 3.45 -13.46
CA LYS A 145 29.96 3.33 -13.36
C LYS A 145 29.56 3.23 -11.90
N ILE A 146 28.55 3.99 -11.52
CA ILE A 146 27.89 3.90 -10.22
C ILE A 146 26.40 3.69 -10.44
N LYS A 147 25.76 2.99 -9.52
CA LYS A 147 24.33 2.71 -9.56
C LYS A 147 23.76 2.93 -8.16
N LYS A 148 22.59 3.56 -8.06
CA LYS A 148 21.84 3.71 -6.83
C LYS A 148 20.38 3.37 -7.06
N GLU A 149 19.84 2.51 -6.22
CA GLU A 149 18.47 2.00 -6.33
C GLU A 149 17.50 2.92 -5.60
N PHE A 150 16.26 2.95 -6.07
CA PHE A 150 15.12 3.59 -5.41
C PHE A 150 13.90 2.66 -5.52
N THR A 151 12.94 2.85 -4.63
CA THR A 151 11.74 2.02 -4.56
C THR A 151 10.57 2.75 -5.19
N VAL A 152 9.80 2.06 -6.02
CA VAL A 152 8.53 2.56 -6.57
C VAL A 152 7.37 1.80 -5.95
N ILE A 153 6.37 2.50 -5.41
CA ILE A 153 5.12 1.94 -4.92
C ILE A 153 3.97 2.58 -5.68
N GLU A 154 3.27 1.79 -6.49
CA GLU A 154 2.08 2.26 -7.19
C GLU A 154 0.90 2.35 -6.23
N PRO A 155 0.18 3.49 -6.20
CA PRO A 155 -0.99 3.65 -5.35
C PRO A 155 -2.13 2.73 -5.83
N ILE A 156 -2.64 1.91 -4.92
CA ILE A 156 -3.82 1.09 -5.14
C ILE A 156 -4.89 1.55 -4.16
N ASP A 157 -5.85 2.29 -4.70
CA ASP A 157 -6.98 2.81 -3.94
C ASP A 157 -8.09 1.77 -3.76
N ILE A 158 -8.26 1.30 -2.52
CA ILE A 158 -9.30 0.34 -2.17
C ILE A 158 -10.71 0.95 -2.11
N ASN A 159 -10.82 2.28 -2.18
CA ASN A 159 -12.10 3.00 -2.18
C ASN A 159 -12.80 2.97 -3.54
N THR A 160 -12.21 2.31 -4.54
CA THR A 160 -12.85 2.10 -5.85
C THR A 160 -14.08 1.18 -5.74
N PRO A 161 -15.18 1.44 -6.46
CA PRO A 161 -16.43 0.68 -6.34
C PRO A 161 -16.28 -0.83 -6.54
N SER A 162 -15.38 -1.25 -7.44
CA SER A 162 -15.09 -2.67 -7.71
C SER A 162 -14.38 -3.39 -6.57
N LEU A 163 -13.64 -2.64 -5.73
CA LEU A 163 -12.94 -3.17 -4.56
C LEU A 163 -13.78 -3.08 -3.29
N LEU A 164 -14.75 -2.16 -3.23
CA LEU A 164 -15.73 -2.05 -2.15
C LEU A 164 -16.88 -3.05 -2.25
N ALA A 165 -17.11 -3.63 -3.43
CA ALA A 165 -18.19 -4.58 -3.64
C ALA A 165 -18.05 -5.82 -2.73
N PRO A 166 -19.13 -6.24 -2.04
CA PRO A 166 -19.12 -7.44 -1.22
C PRO A 166 -18.91 -8.68 -2.09
N GLN A 167 -18.23 -9.66 -1.52
CA GLN A 167 -18.01 -10.94 -2.17
C GLN A 167 -18.71 -12.04 -1.40
N ALA A 168 -19.39 -12.91 -2.13
CA ALA A 168 -20.01 -14.10 -1.58
C ALA A 168 -19.86 -15.26 -2.57
N GLY A 169 -19.88 -16.47 -2.04
CA GLY A 169 -19.95 -17.66 -2.87
C GLY A 169 -20.43 -18.86 -2.08
N THR A 170 -20.88 -19.86 -2.81
CA THR A 170 -21.30 -21.15 -2.27
C THR A 170 -20.64 -22.25 -3.07
N LYS A 171 -20.18 -23.29 -2.38
CA LYS A 171 -19.62 -24.48 -3.01
C LYS A 171 -19.97 -25.70 -2.20
N GLU A 172 -20.26 -26.80 -2.89
CA GLU A 172 -20.63 -28.05 -2.27
C GLU A 172 -19.93 -29.23 -2.93
N LYS A 173 -19.87 -30.34 -2.20
CA LYS A 173 -19.30 -31.59 -2.70
C LYS A 173 -19.95 -32.78 -2.01
N MET A 174 -20.17 -33.84 -2.78
CA MET A 174 -20.42 -35.17 -2.23
C MET A 174 -19.11 -35.78 -1.71
N ALA A 175 -19.05 -36.10 -0.42
CA ALA A 175 -17.92 -36.77 0.20
C ALA A 175 -17.96 -38.27 -0.09
N ARG A 176 -17.22 -38.71 -1.10
CA ARG A 176 -17.11 -40.12 -1.49
C ARG A 176 -15.68 -40.60 -1.34
N ALA A 177 -15.49 -41.82 -0.82
CA ALA A 177 -14.22 -42.54 -0.87
C ALA A 177 -14.45 -44.00 -1.27
N TRP A 178 -13.72 -44.45 -2.30
CA TRP A 178 -13.92 -45.74 -2.94
C TRP A 178 -15.40 -46.01 -3.25
N TYR A 179 -16.04 -46.89 -2.47
CA TYR A 179 -17.43 -47.33 -2.64
C TYR A 179 -18.40 -46.75 -1.59
N ARG A 180 -17.93 -45.93 -0.63
CA ARG A 180 -18.78 -45.36 0.43
C ARG A 180 -19.12 -43.90 0.13
N ASN A 181 -20.40 -43.57 0.22
CA ASN A 181 -20.88 -42.20 0.27
C ASN A 181 -21.01 -41.75 1.73
N PHE A 182 -20.23 -40.76 2.14
CA PHE A 182 -20.29 -40.23 3.49
C PHE A 182 -21.37 -39.16 3.65
N GLY A 183 -21.94 -38.64 2.55
CA GLY A 183 -22.91 -37.55 2.54
C GLY A 183 -22.38 -36.31 1.83
N GLN A 184 -23.08 -35.19 1.98
CA GLN A 184 -22.74 -33.92 1.34
C GLN A 184 -22.13 -32.95 2.34
N VAL A 185 -21.20 -32.12 1.88
CA VAL A 185 -20.71 -30.96 2.62
C VAL A 185 -20.84 -29.73 1.75
N SER A 186 -21.32 -28.62 2.31
CA SER A 186 -21.38 -27.32 1.64
C SER A 186 -20.75 -26.21 2.47
N ILE A 187 -20.23 -25.21 1.76
CA ILE A 187 -19.64 -24.00 2.31
C ILE A 187 -20.31 -22.83 1.61
N THR A 188 -20.89 -21.93 2.38
CA THR A 188 -21.27 -20.59 1.92
C THR A 188 -20.41 -19.60 2.69
N ALA A 189 -19.77 -18.65 2.00
CA ALA A 189 -19.00 -17.61 2.67
C ALA A 189 -19.19 -16.25 2.02
N LYS A 190 -19.12 -15.21 2.84
CA LYS A 190 -19.25 -13.81 2.47
C LYS A 190 -18.22 -12.96 3.22
N ILE A 191 -17.71 -11.94 2.54
CA ILE A 191 -16.92 -10.84 3.08
C ILE A 191 -17.47 -9.51 2.56
N ASP A 192 -17.24 -8.44 3.31
CA ASP A 192 -17.89 -7.14 3.04
C ASP A 192 -17.33 -6.44 1.80
N ARG A 193 -16.07 -6.73 1.44
CA ARG A 193 -15.38 -6.09 0.31
C ARG A 193 -14.23 -6.94 -0.23
N LYS A 194 -13.66 -6.52 -1.35
CA LYS A 194 -12.52 -7.15 -2.05
C LYS A 194 -11.17 -6.51 -1.73
N GLY A 195 -11.12 -5.20 -1.54
CA GLY A 195 -9.91 -4.44 -1.23
C GLY A 195 -9.68 -4.28 0.27
N TYR A 196 -8.45 -4.52 0.72
CA TYR A 196 -8.00 -4.33 2.11
C TYR A 196 -6.58 -3.78 2.12
N THR A 197 -6.15 -3.16 3.22
CA THR A 197 -4.75 -2.80 3.46
C THR A 197 -4.10 -3.73 4.49
N PRO A 198 -2.76 -3.88 4.47
CA PRO A 198 -2.04 -4.62 5.50
C PRO A 198 -2.35 -4.11 6.92
N GLY A 199 -2.53 -5.02 7.87
CA GLY A 199 -2.88 -4.69 9.26
C GLY A 199 -4.38 -4.70 9.56
N GLU A 200 -5.25 -4.58 8.55
CA GLU A 200 -6.70 -4.68 8.73
C GLU A 200 -7.16 -6.09 9.13
N VAL A 201 -8.42 -6.17 9.56
CA VAL A 201 -9.10 -7.41 9.92
C VAL A 201 -10.25 -7.66 8.96
N ILE A 202 -10.30 -8.87 8.37
CA ILE A 202 -11.40 -9.29 7.51
C ILE A 202 -12.43 -10.04 8.38
N PRO A 203 -13.68 -9.55 8.50
CA PRO A 203 -14.76 -10.31 9.11
C PRO A 203 -15.26 -11.36 8.13
N VAL A 204 -15.09 -12.64 8.46
CA VAL A 204 -15.55 -13.75 7.61
C VAL A 204 -16.90 -14.26 8.09
N PHE A 205 -17.93 -14.08 7.26
CA PHE A 205 -19.25 -14.67 7.46
C PHE A 205 -19.32 -15.98 6.69
N ALA A 206 -19.52 -17.10 7.37
CA ALA A 206 -19.54 -18.40 6.70
C ALA A 206 -20.53 -19.36 7.32
N GLU A 207 -21.10 -20.23 6.50
CA GLU A 207 -21.98 -21.31 6.90
C GLU A 207 -21.43 -22.63 6.36
N PHE A 208 -21.29 -23.60 7.25
CA PHE A 208 -20.78 -24.93 6.95
C PHE A 208 -21.89 -25.93 7.23
N ASP A 209 -22.47 -26.51 6.18
CA ASP A 209 -23.43 -27.60 6.32
C ASP A 209 -22.68 -28.93 6.17
N ASN A 210 -22.50 -29.63 7.29
CA ASN A 210 -21.90 -30.96 7.30
C ASN A 210 -23.00 -32.02 7.36
N SER A 211 -23.62 -32.29 6.22
CA SER A 211 -24.52 -33.42 6.04
C SER A 211 -23.79 -34.76 5.84
N THR A 212 -22.49 -34.83 6.19
CA THR A 212 -21.73 -36.08 6.18
C THR A 212 -21.85 -36.84 7.50
N SER A 213 -21.45 -38.11 7.46
CA SER A 213 -21.34 -39.02 8.61
C SER A 213 -20.05 -38.82 9.43
N ARG A 214 -19.18 -37.88 9.04
CA ARG A 214 -17.88 -37.62 9.70
C ARG A 214 -17.87 -36.23 10.31
N SER A 215 -17.04 -36.03 11.34
CA SER A 215 -16.72 -34.68 11.81
C SER A 215 -15.78 -33.98 10.82
N VAL A 216 -15.97 -32.69 10.63
CA VAL A 216 -15.17 -31.86 9.71
C VAL A 216 -14.61 -30.64 10.42
N VAL A 217 -13.49 -30.10 9.96
CA VAL A 217 -12.87 -28.91 10.55
C VAL A 217 -12.84 -27.76 9.53
N PRO A 218 -13.58 -26.67 9.76
CA PRO A 218 -13.55 -25.49 8.92
C PRO A 218 -12.28 -24.67 9.17
N LYS A 219 -11.66 -24.20 8.10
CA LYS A 219 -10.45 -23.38 8.12
C LYS A 219 -10.56 -22.29 7.07
N ALA A 220 -10.23 -21.06 7.44
CA ALA A 220 -10.02 -19.97 6.50
C ALA A 220 -8.54 -19.57 6.50
N TYR A 221 -8.00 -19.24 5.34
CA TYR A 221 -6.63 -18.75 5.25
C TYR A 221 -6.46 -17.82 4.05
N ILE A 222 -5.65 -16.79 4.23
CA ILE A 222 -5.25 -15.90 3.15
C ILE A 222 -4.04 -16.52 2.46
N THR A 223 -4.09 -16.66 1.14
CA THR A 223 -2.96 -17.12 0.33
C THR A 223 -2.47 -16.03 -0.59
N GLN A 224 -1.15 -15.84 -0.64
CA GLN A 224 -0.48 -15.07 -1.68
C GLN A 224 -0.03 -16.04 -2.79
N THR A 225 -0.34 -15.73 -4.05
CA THR A 225 0.16 -16.43 -5.22
C THR A 225 1.04 -15.47 -6.01
N GLN A 226 2.33 -15.81 -6.10
CA GLN A 226 3.31 -15.12 -6.94
C GLN A 226 3.42 -15.89 -8.26
N THR A 227 3.10 -15.24 -9.37
CA THR A 227 3.14 -15.82 -10.71
C THR A 227 4.24 -15.16 -11.53
N PHE A 228 5.14 -15.95 -12.09
CA PHE A 228 6.23 -15.53 -12.96
C PHE A 228 6.00 -16.10 -14.36
N ILE A 229 6.06 -15.29 -15.40
CA ILE A 229 5.68 -15.65 -16.77
C ILE A 229 6.85 -15.37 -17.71
N ALA A 230 7.27 -16.37 -18.48
CA ALA A 230 8.37 -16.24 -19.44
C ALA A 230 8.18 -17.21 -20.60
N ARG A 231 8.36 -16.74 -21.84
CA ARG A 231 8.33 -17.60 -23.04
C ARG A 231 7.08 -18.49 -23.14
N GLY A 232 5.91 -17.97 -22.76
CA GLY A 232 4.64 -18.69 -22.79
C GLY A 232 4.45 -19.74 -21.68
N THR A 233 5.42 -19.93 -20.79
CA THR A 233 5.28 -20.76 -19.59
C THR A 233 5.17 -19.89 -18.35
N MET A 234 4.66 -20.47 -17.27
CA MET A 234 4.53 -19.79 -15.99
C MET A 234 4.96 -20.67 -14.83
N LYS A 235 5.54 -20.04 -13.81
CA LYS A 235 5.91 -20.66 -12.56
C LYS A 235 5.19 -19.94 -11.43
N GLN A 236 4.54 -20.70 -10.55
CA GLN A 236 3.80 -20.14 -9.42
C GLN A 236 4.43 -20.56 -8.10
N LYS A 237 4.49 -19.62 -7.17
CA LYS A 237 4.77 -19.88 -5.76
C LYS A 237 3.56 -19.42 -4.96
N ARG A 238 2.93 -20.36 -4.24
CA ARG A 238 1.82 -20.06 -3.32
C ARG A 238 2.31 -20.16 -1.88
N SER A 239 1.97 -19.18 -1.06
CA SER A 239 2.22 -19.17 0.38
C SER A 239 0.94 -18.85 1.14
N VAL A 240 0.79 -19.45 2.32
CA VAL A 240 -0.25 -19.06 3.28
C VAL A 240 0.31 -17.91 4.11
N VAL A 241 -0.40 -16.79 4.17
CA VAL A 241 0.04 -15.59 4.91
C VAL A 241 -0.70 -15.44 6.24
N ALA A 242 -1.95 -15.86 6.32
CA ALA A 242 -2.75 -15.82 7.55
C ALA A 242 -3.65 -17.05 7.62
N THR A 243 -3.93 -17.55 8.83
CA THR A 243 -4.81 -18.70 9.05
C THR A 243 -5.77 -18.42 10.20
N LEU A 244 -7.00 -18.86 10.03
CA LEU A 244 -8.09 -18.87 11.00
C LEU A 244 -8.66 -20.29 11.05
N CYS A 245 -8.63 -20.92 12.22
CA CYS A 245 -9.20 -22.25 12.43
C CYS A 245 -10.54 -22.13 13.14
N GLY A 246 -11.52 -22.89 12.68
CA GLY A 246 -12.78 -23.09 13.38
C GLY A 246 -12.80 -24.37 14.19
N ASP A 247 -13.89 -24.49 14.95
CA ASP A 247 -14.16 -25.63 15.81
C ASP A 247 -14.66 -26.83 14.99
N ALA A 248 -14.48 -28.03 15.52
CA ALA A 248 -14.90 -29.25 14.82
C ALA A 248 -16.43 -29.30 14.71
N VAL A 249 -16.93 -29.43 13.48
CA VAL A 249 -18.35 -29.58 13.18
C VAL A 249 -18.66 -31.07 13.15
N GLY A 250 -19.51 -31.51 14.08
CA GLY A 250 -19.94 -32.91 14.16
C GLY A 250 -20.70 -33.37 12.91
N ALA A 251 -20.87 -34.69 12.77
CA ALA A 251 -21.66 -35.28 11.69
C ALA A 251 -23.11 -34.77 11.71
N ARG A 252 -23.68 -34.50 10.53
CA ARG A 252 -25.06 -34.01 10.34
C ARG A 252 -25.35 -32.73 11.13
N ARG A 253 -24.35 -31.87 11.29
CA ARG A 253 -24.48 -30.58 11.97
C ARG A 253 -24.12 -29.44 11.05
N ARG A 254 -24.57 -28.25 11.43
CA ARG A 254 -24.25 -26.99 10.80
C ARG A 254 -23.49 -26.11 11.78
N GLU A 255 -22.56 -25.33 11.24
CA GLU A 255 -21.80 -24.33 11.98
C GLU A 255 -21.85 -23.00 11.22
N THR A 256 -21.99 -21.89 11.94
CA THR A 256 -22.07 -20.57 11.34
C THR A 256 -21.05 -19.63 12.00
N TRP A 257 -20.22 -19.01 11.18
CA TRP A 257 -19.33 -17.92 11.60
C TRP A 257 -20.03 -16.58 11.37
N HIS A 258 -20.23 -15.83 12.46
CA HIS A 258 -20.81 -14.49 12.45
C HIS A 258 -19.70 -13.43 12.46
N GLY A 259 -18.96 -13.30 11.35
CA GLY A 259 -17.91 -12.30 11.22
C GLY A 259 -16.63 -12.67 11.96
N ARG A 260 -16.21 -13.94 11.87
CA ARG A 260 -14.98 -14.40 12.53
C ARG A 260 -13.77 -13.69 11.92
N ALA A 261 -12.98 -13.02 12.76
CA ALA A 261 -11.91 -12.13 12.36
C ALA A 261 -10.65 -12.88 11.88
N ILE A 262 -10.13 -12.53 10.70
CA ILE A 262 -8.78 -12.90 10.25
C ILE A 262 -7.94 -11.64 10.02
N LYS A 263 -6.84 -11.49 10.76
CA LYS A 263 -5.95 -10.34 10.68
C LYS A 263 -4.99 -10.48 9.50
N ILE A 264 -4.84 -9.41 8.72
CA ILE A 264 -3.89 -9.32 7.62
C ILE A 264 -2.52 -8.94 8.19
N PRO A 265 -1.46 -9.77 8.02
CA PRO A 265 -0.12 -9.41 8.46
C PRO A 265 0.49 -8.33 7.56
N PRO A 266 1.63 -7.72 7.96
CA PRO A 266 2.38 -6.83 7.08
C PRO A 266 2.84 -7.57 5.82
N VAL A 267 2.15 -7.34 4.71
CA VAL A 267 2.44 -7.93 3.39
C VAL A 267 2.51 -6.84 2.35
N GLY A 268 3.24 -7.08 1.26
CA GLY A 268 3.30 -6.14 0.14
C GLY A 268 1.97 -6.04 -0.62
N PRO A 269 1.76 -4.95 -1.39
CA PRO A 269 0.55 -4.76 -2.17
C PRO A 269 0.40 -5.80 -3.29
N SER A 270 -0.79 -5.86 -3.87
CA SER A 270 -1.06 -6.64 -5.08
C SER A 270 -0.32 -6.06 -6.29
N ILE A 271 0.15 -6.91 -7.19
CA ILE A 271 0.79 -6.49 -8.45
C ILE A 271 -0.04 -7.02 -9.60
N LEU A 272 -0.81 -6.12 -10.21
CA LEU A 272 -1.82 -6.45 -11.24
C LEU A 272 -1.40 -6.01 -12.64
N GLN A 273 -0.67 -4.90 -12.75
CA GLN A 273 -0.33 -4.24 -14.03
C GLN A 273 0.97 -4.75 -14.67
N CYS A 274 1.76 -5.57 -13.97
CA CYS A 274 2.99 -6.11 -14.53
C CYS A 274 2.72 -7.32 -15.45
N ARG A 275 3.34 -7.32 -16.63
CA ARG A 275 3.12 -8.35 -17.67
C ARG A 275 3.67 -9.72 -17.30
N ILE A 276 4.84 -9.76 -16.67
CA ILE A 276 5.60 -11.00 -16.43
C ILE A 276 5.62 -11.43 -14.95
N ILE A 277 5.19 -10.57 -14.03
CA ILE A 277 5.10 -10.87 -12.59
C ILE A 277 3.72 -10.45 -12.09
N LYS A 278 3.03 -11.34 -11.38
CA LYS A 278 1.76 -11.04 -10.70
C LYS A 278 1.81 -11.47 -9.25
N VAL A 279 1.24 -10.65 -8.37
CA VAL A 279 1.09 -10.95 -6.95
C VAL A 279 -0.38 -10.81 -6.58
N GLU A 280 -1.02 -11.95 -6.35
CA GLU A 280 -2.46 -12.06 -6.13
C GLU A 280 -2.76 -12.64 -4.76
N TYR A 281 -3.83 -12.17 -4.12
CA TYR A 281 -4.28 -12.66 -2.83
C TYR A 281 -5.66 -13.30 -2.95
N MET A 282 -5.91 -14.31 -2.13
CA MET A 282 -7.22 -14.98 -2.05
C MET A 282 -7.51 -15.37 -0.61
N LEU A 283 -8.73 -15.13 -0.16
CA LEU A 283 -9.28 -15.76 1.04
C LEU A 283 -9.84 -17.13 0.64
N ARG A 284 -9.29 -18.19 1.23
CA ARG A 284 -9.74 -19.56 1.01
C ARG A 284 -10.49 -20.05 2.23
N VAL A 285 -11.79 -20.27 2.10
CA VAL A 285 -12.63 -20.87 3.14
C VAL A 285 -12.84 -22.33 2.78
N CYS A 286 -12.37 -23.22 3.65
CA CYS A 286 -12.31 -24.63 3.33
C CYS A 286 -12.75 -25.54 4.47
N VAL A 287 -13.18 -26.74 4.10
CA VAL A 287 -13.51 -27.81 5.02
C VAL A 287 -12.73 -29.06 4.62
N ASP A 288 -12.06 -29.66 5.60
CA ASP A 288 -11.38 -30.95 5.44
C ASP A 288 -12.31 -32.08 5.88
N VAL A 289 -12.62 -33.00 4.95
CA VAL A 289 -13.45 -34.17 5.22
C VAL A 289 -12.54 -35.40 5.21
N PRO A 290 -12.31 -36.05 6.36
CA PRO A 290 -11.36 -37.14 6.47
C PRO A 290 -11.59 -38.22 5.41
N GLY A 291 -10.54 -38.58 4.67
CA GLY A 291 -10.59 -39.61 3.63
C GLY A 291 -11.12 -39.14 2.26
N THR A 292 -11.38 -37.84 2.07
CA THR A 292 -11.76 -37.29 0.76
C THR A 292 -10.97 -36.01 0.46
N SER A 293 -11.11 -35.46 -0.76
CA SER A 293 -10.50 -34.17 -1.12
C SER A 293 -11.03 -33.00 -0.27
N LYS A 294 -10.20 -31.98 -0.07
CA LYS A 294 -10.62 -30.74 0.61
C LYS A 294 -11.66 -29.99 -0.23
N LEU A 295 -12.74 -29.51 0.41
CA LEU A 295 -13.66 -28.56 -0.22
C LEU A 295 -13.17 -27.15 0.09
N CYS A 296 -12.93 -26.33 -0.94
CA CYS A 296 -12.47 -24.95 -0.79
C CYS A 296 -13.26 -24.01 -1.69
N LEU A 297 -13.82 -22.96 -1.08
CA LEU A 297 -14.34 -21.76 -1.72
C LEU A 297 -13.24 -20.69 -1.71
N GLU A 298 -13.04 -20.01 -2.85
CA GLU A 298 -11.99 -19.00 -3.02
C GLU A 298 -12.65 -17.65 -3.30
N LEU A 299 -12.35 -16.65 -2.48
CA LEU A 299 -12.79 -15.26 -2.65
C LEU A 299 -11.55 -14.39 -2.95
N PRO A 300 -11.43 -13.81 -4.16
CA PRO A 300 -10.31 -12.94 -4.53
C PRO A 300 -10.12 -11.77 -3.57
N LEU A 301 -8.87 -11.38 -3.28
CA LEU A 301 -8.55 -10.20 -2.48
C LEU A 301 -7.58 -9.30 -3.24
N VAL A 302 -7.65 -8.00 -2.99
CA VAL A 302 -6.66 -7.01 -3.45
C VAL A 302 -6.06 -6.33 -2.23
N MET A 303 -4.73 -6.41 -2.11
CA MET A 303 -4.00 -5.69 -1.07
C MET A 303 -3.61 -4.32 -1.62
N GLY A 304 -4.28 -3.28 -1.13
CA GLY A 304 -4.04 -1.90 -1.53
C GLY A 304 -2.99 -1.18 -0.69
N THR A 305 -2.70 0.06 -1.07
CA THR A 305 -1.75 0.94 -0.37
C THR A 305 -2.43 2.18 0.23
N ILE A 306 -3.60 2.57 -0.29
CA ILE A 306 -4.41 3.65 0.26
C ILE A 306 -5.54 3.01 1.10
N PRO A 307 -5.64 3.32 2.41
CA PRO A 307 -6.63 2.73 3.30
C PRO A 307 -8.04 3.23 3.03
N LEU A 308 -9.03 2.53 3.60
CA LEU A 308 -10.43 2.93 3.49
C LEU A 308 -10.66 4.27 4.19
N HIS A 309 -11.36 5.18 3.53
CA HIS A 309 -11.82 6.39 4.19
C HIS A 309 -12.97 6.08 5.16
N PRO A 310 -12.85 6.46 6.45
CA PRO A 310 -13.89 6.21 7.46
C PRO A 310 -15.26 6.83 7.12
N PHE A 311 -15.31 7.80 6.20
CA PHE A 311 -16.49 8.61 5.88
C PHE A 311 -17.23 8.21 4.58
N GLY A 312 -16.92 7.06 3.97
CA GLY A 312 -17.52 6.64 2.69
C GLY A 312 -18.98 6.15 2.74
N SER A 313 -19.65 6.18 3.90
CA SER A 313 -21.06 5.78 4.02
C SER A 313 -21.96 7.01 4.07
N ARG A 314 -22.53 7.35 2.91
CA ARG A 314 -23.52 8.41 2.62
C ARG A 314 -22.87 9.73 2.17
N THR A 315 -23.08 10.05 0.89
CA THR A 315 -22.71 11.28 0.15
C THR A 315 -21.27 11.36 -0.40
N SER A 316 -20.96 10.57 -1.41
CA SER A 316 -19.88 10.89 -2.36
C SER A 316 -20.47 11.01 -3.77
N SER A 317 -21.08 12.18 -4.04
CA SER A 317 -21.21 12.68 -5.40
C SER A 317 -19.81 13.01 -5.96
N VAL A 318 -19.65 12.86 -7.27
CA VAL A 318 -18.41 12.88 -8.08
C VAL A 318 -17.61 14.21 -8.00
N SER A 319 -17.91 15.11 -7.07
CA SER A 319 -17.35 16.46 -6.96
C SER A 319 -16.42 16.70 -5.75
N SER A 320 -16.14 15.71 -4.91
CA SER A 320 -15.24 15.88 -3.75
C SER A 320 -13.83 15.30 -3.97
N GLN A 321 -13.29 15.38 -5.18
CA GLN A 321 -11.90 15.01 -5.52
C GLN A 321 -10.91 16.19 -5.41
N TYR A 322 -11.12 17.06 -4.43
CA TYR A 322 -10.03 17.93 -3.96
C TYR A 322 -9.74 17.56 -2.52
N SER A 323 -8.61 16.89 -2.34
CA SER A 323 -7.82 16.94 -1.12
C SER A 323 -7.89 18.37 -0.61
N LEU A 324 -8.44 18.57 0.59
CA LEU A 324 -8.39 19.87 1.26
C LEU A 324 -6.92 20.19 1.50
N ASN A 325 -6.32 20.93 0.58
CA ASN A 325 -5.08 21.62 0.84
C ASN A 325 -5.41 22.69 1.88
N LEU A 326 -5.02 22.41 3.12
CA LEU A 326 -5.29 23.25 4.28
C LEU A 326 -4.38 24.50 4.31
N GLU A 327 -3.71 24.83 3.21
CA GLU A 327 -2.89 26.05 3.07
C GLU A 327 -3.72 27.33 3.17
N TRP A 328 -5.02 27.28 2.83
CA TRP A 328 -5.89 28.47 2.94
C TRP A 328 -6.13 28.92 4.38
N LEU A 329 -6.12 27.99 5.36
CA LEU A 329 -6.23 28.34 6.79
C LEU A 329 -4.97 29.06 7.29
N ARG A 330 -3.82 28.87 6.63
CA ARG A 330 -2.58 29.61 6.91
C ARG A 330 -2.57 31.02 6.34
N MET A 331 -3.28 31.25 5.23
CA MET A 331 -3.32 32.55 4.55
C MET A 331 -4.48 33.45 5.01
N ALA A 332 -5.44 32.90 5.78
CA ALA A 332 -6.67 33.62 6.18
C ALA A 332 -6.73 33.98 7.68
N ILE A 333 -5.72 33.62 8.49
CA ILE A 333 -5.64 33.99 9.90
C ILE A 333 -4.47 34.97 10.05
N PRO A 334 -4.72 36.27 10.31
CA PRO A 334 -3.66 37.20 10.70
C PRO A 334 -2.95 36.69 11.95
N GLU A 335 -1.61 36.69 11.97
CA GLU A 335 -0.77 36.24 13.11
C GLU A 335 -0.89 37.10 14.39
N GLN A 336 -1.82 38.06 14.42
CA GLN A 336 -2.05 38.91 15.59
C GLN A 336 -3.53 38.92 15.95
N PRO A 337 -3.95 38.39 17.11
CA PRO A 337 -5.30 38.59 17.58
C PRO A 337 -5.51 40.09 17.84
N GLU A 338 -6.44 40.71 17.12
CA GLU A 338 -6.89 42.06 17.46
C GLU A 338 -7.47 42.05 18.88
N PRO A 339 -7.11 43.02 19.74
CA PRO A 339 -7.68 43.11 21.06
C PRO A 339 -9.21 43.28 20.94
N PRO A 340 -10.01 42.63 21.81
CA PRO A 340 -11.45 42.81 21.78
C PRO A 340 -11.79 44.31 21.94
N PRO A 341 -12.85 44.80 21.26
CA PRO A 341 -13.26 46.19 21.38
C PRO A 341 -13.55 46.56 22.83
N GLU A 342 -13.25 47.81 23.18
CA GLU A 342 -13.46 48.33 24.54
C GLU A 342 -14.97 48.40 24.84
N TYR A 343 -15.38 47.84 25.98
CA TYR A 343 -16.78 47.61 26.39
C TYR A 343 -17.61 48.91 26.55
N SER A 344 -16.97 50.07 26.43
CA SER A 344 -17.56 51.41 26.52
C SER A 344 -18.27 51.88 25.25
N SER A 345 -18.20 51.14 24.14
CA SER A 345 -18.80 51.53 22.85
C SER A 345 -20.17 50.89 22.55
N VAL A 346 -20.72 50.10 23.48
CA VAL A 346 -22.04 49.47 23.35
C VAL A 346 -22.97 49.92 24.47
N VAL A 347 -22.98 51.22 24.76
CA VAL A 347 -24.14 51.88 25.38
C VAL A 347 -24.25 53.29 24.78
N THR A 348 -24.88 53.38 23.62
CA THR A 348 -25.75 54.52 23.35
C THR A 348 -27.06 53.92 22.88
N GLU A 349 -28.05 53.97 23.77
CA GLU A 349 -29.45 53.94 23.38
C GLU A 349 -29.65 54.99 22.27
N GLU A 350 -30.53 54.71 21.31
CA GLU A 350 -30.85 55.51 20.11
C GLU A 350 -30.13 55.06 18.83
N GLU A 351 -30.71 54.05 18.15
CA GLU A 351 -31.09 54.11 16.72
C GLU A 351 -31.68 52.76 16.27
N SER A 352 -32.80 52.39 16.90
CA SER A 352 -33.57 51.18 16.56
C SER A 352 -34.61 51.41 15.46
N VAL A 353 -34.45 52.39 14.55
CA VAL A 353 -35.52 52.74 13.60
C VAL A 353 -35.02 53.24 12.24
N GLN A 354 -34.10 52.55 11.56
CA GLN A 354 -33.97 52.79 10.11
C GLN A 354 -33.29 51.62 9.39
N ASN A 355 -34.08 50.61 9.02
CA ASN A 355 -33.98 49.93 7.71
C ASN A 355 -35.10 48.91 7.50
N SER A 356 -36.31 49.26 7.94
CA SER A 356 -37.54 48.71 7.39
C SER A 356 -37.87 49.45 6.09
N ALA A 357 -37.28 49.03 4.96
CA ALA A 357 -37.80 49.39 3.65
C ALA A 357 -37.38 48.38 2.56
N ALA A 358 -38.40 47.76 1.96
CA ALA A 358 -38.46 47.18 0.62
C ALA A 358 -37.62 45.92 0.30
N ARG A 359 -38.25 44.75 0.41
CA ARG A 359 -38.06 43.65 -0.54
C ARG A 359 -39.38 43.41 -1.26
N GLN A 360 -39.35 43.54 -2.59
CA GLN A 360 -40.44 43.19 -3.49
C GLN A 360 -40.72 41.69 -3.45
N GLU A 361 -42.00 41.36 -3.43
CA GLU A 361 -42.57 40.03 -3.69
C GLU A 361 -42.47 39.72 -5.19
N GLU A 362 -41.99 38.52 -5.54
CA GLU A 362 -42.50 37.78 -6.68
C GLU A 362 -42.93 36.39 -6.21
N ASP A 363 -44.19 36.13 -6.53
CA ASP A 363 -45.05 35.05 -6.06
C ASP A 363 -44.96 33.85 -7.00
N LEU A 364 -45.16 32.63 -6.47
CA LEU A 364 -45.77 31.47 -7.16
C LEU A 364 -45.73 30.22 -6.26
N SER A 365 -46.68 30.21 -5.33
CA SER A 365 -47.62 29.11 -5.05
C SER A 365 -47.16 27.66 -5.27
N GLY A 366 -47.11 26.90 -4.16
CA GLY A 366 -47.25 25.43 -4.20
C GLY A 366 -46.80 24.70 -2.94
N VAL A 367 -47.76 24.45 -2.03
CA VAL A 367 -47.71 23.50 -0.88
C VAL A 367 -47.12 24.04 0.44
N LEU A 368 -47.98 24.74 1.20
CA LEU A 368 -48.07 24.61 2.67
C LEU A 368 -48.56 23.18 2.98
N GLU A 369 -48.12 22.45 4.00
CA GLU A 369 -48.09 22.83 5.42
C GLU A 369 -47.31 21.75 6.23
N ARG A 370 -46.20 22.12 6.87
CA ARG A 370 -45.74 21.57 8.16
C ARG A 370 -44.54 22.40 8.65
N PRO A 371 -44.57 23.01 9.84
CA PRO A 371 -43.42 23.73 10.36
C PRO A 371 -42.33 22.72 10.75
N PHE A 372 -41.13 22.90 10.20
CA PHE A 372 -39.92 22.26 10.70
C PHE A 372 -39.61 22.83 12.08
N MET A 373 -40.04 22.14 13.13
CA MET A 373 -39.48 22.33 14.47
C MET A 373 -38.04 21.82 14.45
N ALA A 374 -37.07 22.72 14.66
CA ALA A 374 -35.72 22.33 15.00
C ALA A 374 -35.76 21.60 16.35
N TYR A 375 -35.49 20.29 16.34
CA TYR A 375 -35.32 19.53 17.58
C TYR A 375 -33.96 19.93 18.16
N VAL A 376 -33.94 21.00 18.96
CA VAL A 376 -32.78 21.32 19.81
C VAL A 376 -32.67 20.19 20.82
N GLN A 377 -31.71 19.31 20.61
CA GLN A 377 -31.38 18.26 21.56
C GLN A 377 -30.75 18.96 22.77
N GLU A 378 -31.56 19.22 23.80
CA GLU A 378 -31.09 19.77 25.08
C GLU A 378 -30.04 18.83 25.68
N PHE A 379 -28.77 19.19 25.54
CA PHE A 379 -27.71 18.62 26.35
C PHE A 379 -27.93 19.12 27.77
N ARG A 380 -28.49 18.26 28.64
CA ARG A 380 -28.45 18.50 30.08
C ARG A 380 -26.98 18.50 30.51
N PHE A 381 -26.41 19.69 30.64
CA PHE A 381 -25.14 19.90 31.31
C PHE A 381 -25.26 19.36 32.74
N ARG A 382 -24.76 18.14 32.97
CA ARG A 382 -24.44 17.71 34.33
C ARG A 382 -23.14 18.42 34.71
N PRO A 383 -23.07 19.10 35.86
CA PRO A 383 -21.81 19.63 36.33
C PRO A 383 -20.80 18.47 36.47
N PRO A 384 -19.52 18.71 36.19
CA PRO A 384 -18.48 17.70 36.40
C PRO A 384 -18.49 17.27 37.88
N PRO A 385 -18.15 16.00 38.16
CA PRO A 385 -18.13 15.51 39.54
C PRO A 385 -17.16 16.34 40.39
N VAL A 386 -17.55 16.58 41.63
CA VAL A 386 -16.75 17.31 42.63
C VAL A 386 -15.44 16.55 42.84
N TYR A 387 -14.33 17.29 42.83
CA TYR A 387 -13.00 16.75 43.07
C TYR A 387 -12.96 16.02 44.43
N SER A 388 -12.58 14.74 44.41
CA SER A 388 -12.35 13.93 45.62
C SER A 388 -10.85 13.79 45.83
N GLU A 389 -10.36 14.20 47.00
CA GLU A 389 -8.95 14.08 47.38
C GLU A 389 -8.53 12.62 47.69
N VAL A 390 -9.47 11.68 47.66
CA VAL A 390 -9.20 10.25 47.91
C VAL A 390 -9.04 9.52 46.57
N ASP A 391 -7.84 8.98 46.35
CA ASP A 391 -7.49 8.16 45.18
C ASP A 391 -8.34 6.88 45.16
N PRO A 392 -9.14 6.62 44.10
CA PRO A 392 -9.96 5.42 43.98
C PRO A 392 -9.13 4.13 43.78
N ASN A 393 -7.81 4.21 43.63
CA ASN A 393 -6.96 3.04 43.41
C ASN A 393 -5.66 3.07 44.24
N PRO A 394 -5.72 2.98 45.58
CA PRO A 394 -4.54 3.04 46.42
C PRO A 394 -3.63 1.82 46.20
N GLN A 395 -2.32 2.05 46.03
CA GLN A 395 -1.37 0.96 45.87
C GLN A 395 -1.22 0.15 47.17
N PRO A 396 -1.16 -1.19 47.09
CA PRO A 396 -0.96 -2.04 48.26
C PRO A 396 0.46 -1.88 48.83
N PHE A 397 0.53 -1.48 50.10
CA PHE A 397 1.77 -1.45 50.87
C PHE A 397 2.27 -2.87 51.17
N ASN A 398 3.59 -3.06 51.00
CA ASN A 398 4.46 -4.16 51.44
C ASN A 398 4.61 -5.40 50.53
N MET A 399 5.66 -5.39 49.70
CA MET A 399 6.51 -6.57 49.50
C MET A 399 7.98 -6.17 49.59
N ARG A 400 8.68 -6.68 50.62
CA ARG A 400 10.13 -6.56 50.80
C ARG A 400 10.88 -7.29 49.67
N PRO A 401 12.02 -6.78 49.17
CA PRO A 401 12.83 -7.49 48.19
C PRO A 401 13.55 -8.66 48.86
N ARG A 402 13.34 -9.89 48.38
CA ARG A 402 14.22 -11.02 48.71
C ARG A 402 15.43 -10.99 47.78
N CYS A 403 16.58 -10.72 48.36
CA CYS A 403 17.90 -10.95 47.79
C CYS A 403 18.12 -12.47 47.68
N MET A 404 18.58 -12.96 46.52
CA MET A 404 19.16 -14.30 46.38
C MET A 404 20.56 -14.16 45.79
N THR A 405 21.55 -14.28 46.68
CA THR A 405 22.88 -14.79 46.38
C THR A 405 22.95 -16.22 46.89
N CYS A 406 23.46 -17.10 46.02
CA CYS A 406 23.98 -18.47 46.17
C CYS A 406 23.39 -19.38 45.09
#